data_AF-A0A7W7Q9I5-F1
#
_entry.id   AF-A0A7W7Q9I5-F1
#
_cell.length_a   1.000
_cell.length_b   1.000
_cell.length_c   1.000
_cell.angle_alpha   90.00
_cell.angle_beta   90.00
_cell.angle_gamma   90.00
#
_symmetry.space_group_name_H-M   'P 1'
#
loop_
_entity.id
_entity.type
_entity.pdbx_description
1 polymer ?
#
loop_
_entity_poly.entity_id
_entity_poly.type
_entity_poly.pdbx_seq_one_letter_code
_entity_poly.pdbx_strand_id
1 'polypeptide(L)'
;MTPAKLLTKIGQVFPDADPADIQRQLDGYAGPERLRVHLAILKLCDEDRRDSPLHYVDTACQDHRDVLMWAESPQQLRPDWFSLSVTDRAKVVKADRQQYARWLAR
;
A
#
# COMPACT_ATOMS: atom_id res chain seq x y z
N MET A 1 13.44 4.42 1.02
CA MET A 1 12.83 4.14 -0.31
C MET A 1 13.18 5.29 -1.24
N THR A 2 13.39 5.08 -2.55
CA THR A 2 13.77 6.14 -3.50
C THR A 2 12.72 6.26 -4.62
N PRO A 3 12.64 7.43 -5.31
CA PRO A 3 11.75 7.59 -6.47
C PRO A 3 11.99 6.55 -7.58
N ALA A 4 13.25 6.13 -7.79
CA ALA A 4 13.58 5.07 -8.74
C ALA A 4 12.89 3.74 -8.41
N LYS A 5 12.83 3.36 -7.12
CA LYS A 5 12.11 2.15 -6.69
C LYS A 5 10.60 2.25 -6.87
N LEU A 6 10.03 3.45 -6.76
CA LEU A 6 8.60 3.67 -7.02
C LEU A 6 8.28 3.40 -8.50
N LEU A 7 9.08 3.95 -9.43
CA LEU A 7 8.91 3.72 -10.87
C LEU A 7 9.03 2.23 -11.23
N THR A 8 9.98 1.50 -10.62
CA THR A 8 10.07 0.04 -10.78
C THR A 8 8.77 -0.65 -10.32
N LYS A 9 8.22 -0.25 -9.17
CA LYS A 9 6.96 -0.83 -8.67
C LYS A 9 5.77 -0.49 -9.55
N ILE A 10 5.70 0.72 -10.12
CA ILE A 10 4.67 1.10 -11.08
C ILE A 10 4.66 0.13 -12.27
N GLY A 11 5.82 -0.11 -12.90
CA GLY A 11 5.91 -1.03 -14.03
C GLY A 11 5.63 -2.49 -13.69
N GLN A 12 5.85 -2.91 -12.43
CA GLN A 12 5.49 -4.25 -11.98
C GLN A 12 3.98 -4.42 -11.74
N VAL A 13 3.33 -3.41 -11.15
CA VAL A 13 1.91 -3.46 -10.79
C VAL A 13 1.02 -3.17 -12.01
N PHE A 14 1.45 -2.28 -12.90
CA PHE A 14 0.73 -1.89 -14.10
C PHE A 14 1.58 -2.11 -15.36
N PRO A 15 1.85 -3.38 -15.74
CA PRO A 15 2.77 -3.69 -16.84
C PRO A 15 2.29 -3.17 -18.21
N ASP A 16 0.97 -3.03 -18.39
CA ASP A 16 0.36 -2.61 -19.67
C ASP A 16 0.01 -1.10 -19.71
N ALA A 17 0.23 -0.38 -18.60
CA ALA A 17 -0.04 1.06 -18.53
C ALA A 17 1.22 1.89 -18.80
N ASP A 18 1.03 3.13 -19.25
CA ASP A 18 2.12 4.11 -19.29
C ASP A 18 2.55 4.47 -17.85
N PRO A 19 3.80 4.19 -17.43
CA PRO A 19 4.27 4.51 -16.10
C PRO A 19 4.16 6.01 -15.76
N ALA A 20 4.28 6.89 -16.75
CA ALA A 20 4.16 8.34 -16.54
C ALA A 20 2.71 8.75 -16.22
N ASP A 21 1.72 8.06 -16.80
CA ASP A 21 0.31 8.27 -16.49
C ASP A 21 -0.03 7.81 -15.07
N ILE A 22 0.41 6.60 -14.69
CA ILE A 22 0.22 6.09 -13.33
C ILE A 22 0.91 6.99 -12.28
N GLN A 23 2.13 7.44 -12.55
CA GLN A 23 2.83 8.39 -11.66
C GLN A 23 2.03 9.69 -11.51
N ARG A 24 1.47 10.22 -12.60
CA ARG A 24 0.63 11.43 -12.57
C ARG A 24 -0.64 11.23 -11.74
N GLN A 25 -1.28 10.07 -11.85
CA GLN A 25 -2.44 9.73 -11.03
C GLN A 25 -2.07 9.65 -9.54
N LEU A 26 -0.95 8.99 -9.20
CA LEU A 26 -0.42 8.95 -7.83
C LEU A 26 -0.09 10.33 -7.28
N ASP A 27 0.47 11.22 -8.10
CA ASP A 27 0.78 12.60 -7.72
C ASP A 27 -0.47 13.44 -7.37
N GLY A 28 -1.68 12.93 -7.65
CA GLY A 28 -2.93 13.46 -7.08
C GLY A 28 -2.95 13.46 -5.55
N TYR A 29 -2.18 12.58 -4.91
CA TYR A 29 -1.88 12.65 -3.48
C TYR A 29 -0.56 13.40 -3.23
N ALA A 30 -0.65 14.61 -2.67
CA ALA A 30 0.48 15.47 -2.30
C ALA A 30 0.66 15.65 -0.78
N GLY A 31 0.02 14.80 0.03
CA GLY A 31 0.01 14.90 1.49
C GLY A 31 1.27 14.37 2.19
N PRO A 32 1.22 14.21 3.52
CA PRO A 32 2.30 13.66 4.34
C PRO A 32 2.74 12.27 3.87
N GLU A 33 4.00 11.92 4.16
CA GLU A 33 4.54 10.59 3.86
C GLU A 33 4.34 10.14 2.40
N ARG A 34 4.29 11.08 1.46
CA ARG A 34 3.88 10.88 0.06
C ARG A 34 4.39 9.59 -0.57
N LEU A 35 5.69 9.34 -0.49
CA LEU A 35 6.31 8.14 -1.08
C LEU A 35 5.84 6.83 -0.43
N ARG A 36 5.60 6.83 0.89
CA ARG A 36 5.09 5.67 1.64
C ARG A 36 3.63 5.40 1.24
N VAL A 37 2.82 6.45 1.14
CA VAL A 37 1.43 6.36 0.70
C VAL A 37 1.33 5.89 -0.75
N HIS A 38 2.16 6.42 -1.66
CA HIS A 38 2.21 5.95 -3.05
C HIS A 38 2.49 4.44 -3.14
N LEU A 39 3.42 3.92 -2.35
CA LEU A 39 3.68 2.48 -2.30
C LEU A 39 2.53 1.67 -1.72
N ALA A 40 1.87 2.18 -0.67
CA ALA A 40 0.69 1.55 -0.10
C ALA A 40 -0.43 1.44 -1.15
N ILE A 41 -0.67 2.51 -1.91
CA ILE A 41 -1.61 2.53 -3.03
C ILE A 41 -1.24 1.47 -4.08
N LEU A 42 0.04 1.41 -4.49
CA LEU A 42 0.49 0.41 -5.47
C LEU A 42 0.30 -1.03 -4.97
N LYS A 43 0.61 -1.30 -3.71
CA LYS A 43 0.38 -2.63 -3.11
C LYS A 43 -1.09 -3.01 -3.12
N LEU A 44 -1.96 -2.08 -2.72
CA LEU A 44 -3.39 -2.34 -2.70
C LEU A 44 -3.95 -2.55 -4.11
N CYS A 45 -3.47 -1.81 -5.11
CA CYS A 45 -3.85 -2.04 -6.51
C CYS A 45 -3.43 -3.42 -7.02
N ASP A 46 -2.22 -3.88 -6.67
CA ASP A 46 -1.72 -5.21 -7.00
C ASP A 46 -2.56 -6.33 -6.35
N GLU A 47 -2.93 -6.16 -5.08
CA GLU A 47 -3.74 -7.12 -4.32
C GLU A 47 -5.19 -7.16 -4.82
N ASP A 48 -5.80 -6.00 -5.09
CA ASP A 48 -7.19 -5.88 -5.59
C ASP A 48 -7.30 -6.05 -7.11
N ARG A 49 -6.18 -6.18 -7.83
CA ARG A 49 -6.11 -6.22 -9.31
C ARG A 49 -6.82 -5.04 -9.98
N ARG A 50 -6.54 -3.84 -9.51
CA ARG A 50 -7.11 -2.61 -10.09
C ARG A 50 -6.27 -2.12 -11.25
N ASP A 51 -6.93 -1.59 -12.27
CA ASP A 51 -6.27 -1.00 -13.45
C ASP A 51 -5.87 0.47 -13.24
N SER A 52 -6.25 1.09 -12.11
CA SER A 52 -5.93 2.48 -11.78
C SER A 52 -5.79 2.70 -10.27
N PRO A 53 -4.83 3.56 -9.84
CA PRO A 53 -4.66 3.96 -8.44
C PRO A 53 -5.68 4.98 -7.93
N LEU A 54 -6.50 5.61 -8.78
CA LEU A 54 -7.31 6.79 -8.41
C LEU A 54 -8.22 6.54 -7.20
N HIS A 55 -8.81 5.35 -7.11
CA HIS A 55 -9.65 4.99 -5.96
C HIS A 55 -8.93 5.14 -4.60
N TYR A 56 -7.69 4.67 -4.50
CA TYR A 56 -6.93 4.80 -3.26
C TYR A 56 -6.25 6.15 -3.12
N VAL A 57 -6.00 6.87 -4.21
CA VAL A 57 -5.60 8.28 -4.15
C VAL A 57 -6.70 9.11 -3.50
N ASP A 58 -7.95 8.96 -3.95
CA ASP A 58 -9.11 9.64 -3.38
C ASP A 58 -9.28 9.29 -1.89
N THR A 59 -9.12 8.01 -1.55
CA THR A 59 -9.15 7.55 -0.15
C THR A 59 -8.03 8.19 0.67
N ALA A 60 -6.80 8.23 0.15
CA ALA A 60 -5.66 8.82 0.86
C ALA A 60 -5.82 10.33 1.07
N CYS A 61 -6.47 11.03 0.14
CA CYS A 61 -6.80 12.45 0.26
C CYS A 61 -7.80 12.72 1.39
N GLN A 62 -8.68 11.76 1.71
CA GLN A 62 -9.58 11.84 2.87
C GLN A 62 -8.85 11.47 4.17
N ASP A 63 -8.23 10.29 4.20
CA ASP A 63 -7.36 9.86 5.30
C ASP A 63 -6.29 8.86 4.82
N HIS A 64 -5.08 9.35 4.61
CA HIS A 64 -3.95 8.51 4.22
C HIS A 64 -3.60 7.41 5.23
N ARG A 65 -3.98 7.56 6.51
CA ARG A 65 -3.69 6.55 7.53
C ARG A 65 -4.47 5.26 7.29
N ASP A 66 -5.65 5.35 6.71
CA ASP A 66 -6.44 4.17 6.33
C ASP A 66 -5.74 3.39 5.23
N VAL A 67 -5.27 4.07 4.18
CA VAL A 67 -4.52 3.45 3.09
C VAL A 67 -3.24 2.78 3.60
N LEU A 68 -2.52 3.43 4.52
CA LEU A 68 -1.34 2.83 5.17
C LEU A 68 -1.73 1.61 6.03
N MET A 69 -2.82 1.69 6.80
CA MET A 69 -3.28 0.59 7.64
C MET A 69 -3.68 -0.62 6.80
N TRP A 70 -4.43 -0.41 5.72
CA TRP A 70 -4.86 -1.46 4.80
C TRP A 70 -3.66 -2.13 4.11
N ALA A 71 -2.68 -1.33 3.68
CA ALA A 71 -1.51 -1.87 2.99
C ALA A 71 -0.51 -2.56 3.93
N GLU A 72 -0.20 -1.96 5.09
CA GLU A 72 0.91 -2.39 5.94
C GLU A 72 0.48 -3.22 7.15
N SER A 73 -0.81 -3.25 7.48
CA SER A 73 -1.34 -3.94 8.66
C SER A 73 -2.72 -4.59 8.43
N PRO A 74 -2.94 -5.27 7.28
CA PRO A 74 -4.27 -5.77 6.91
C PRO A 74 -4.87 -6.75 7.92
N GLN A 75 -4.04 -7.57 8.57
CA GLN A 75 -4.55 -8.55 9.53
C GLN A 75 -5.00 -7.91 10.85
N GLN A 76 -4.56 -6.69 11.16
CA GLN A 76 -5.03 -5.94 12.33
C GLN A 76 -6.44 -5.37 12.16
N LEU A 77 -6.99 -5.41 10.93
CA LEU A 77 -8.35 -4.98 10.61
C LEU A 77 -9.39 -6.08 10.79
N ARG A 78 -8.96 -7.32 11.08
CA ARG A 78 -9.86 -8.44 11.30
C ARG A 78 -10.74 -8.19 12.52
N PRO A 79 -12.02 -8.62 12.52
CA PRO A 79 -12.93 -8.42 13.65
C PRO A 79 -12.42 -8.98 14.98
N ASP A 80 -11.63 -10.06 14.94
CA ASP A 80 -11.12 -10.74 16.13
C ASP A 80 -9.79 -10.17 16.66
N TRP A 81 -9.20 -9.16 16.01
CA TRP A 81 -7.91 -8.56 16.39
C TRP A 81 -7.86 -8.17 17.88
N PHE A 82 -8.93 -7.55 18.38
CA PHE A 82 -9.02 -7.10 19.77
C PHE A 82 -9.23 -8.25 20.76
N SER A 83 -9.63 -9.44 20.29
CA SER A 83 -9.79 -10.64 21.11
C SER A 83 -8.51 -11.48 21.20
N LEU A 84 -7.52 -11.22 20.33
CA LEU A 84 -6.25 -11.94 20.36
C LEU A 84 -5.43 -11.65 21.62
N SER A 85 -4.72 -12.67 22.09
CA SER A 85 -3.71 -12.52 23.13
C SER A 85 -2.57 -11.59 22.70
N VAL A 86 -1.84 -11.01 23.66
CA VAL A 86 -0.67 -10.16 23.35
C VAL A 86 0.35 -10.91 22.48
N THR A 87 0.58 -12.20 22.78
CA THR A 87 1.49 -13.04 22.02
C THR A 87 1.02 -13.26 20.58
N ASP A 88 -0.28 -13.47 20.35
CA ASP A 88 -0.81 -13.68 19.00
C ASP A 88 -0.87 -12.38 18.20
N ARG A 89 -1.19 -11.25 18.85
CA ARG A 89 -1.05 -9.92 18.21
C ARG A 89 0.37 -9.67 17.74
N ALA A 90 1.38 -10.01 18.54
CA ALA A 90 2.78 -9.86 18.15
C ALA A 90 3.14 -10.72 16.92
N LYS A 91 2.61 -11.94 16.83
CA LYS A 91 2.78 -12.81 15.65
C LYS A 91 2.14 -12.19 14.40
N VAL A 92 0.93 -11.66 14.52
CA VAL A 92 0.20 -11.00 13.41
C VAL A 92 0.96 -9.76 12.93
N VAL A 93 1.39 -8.87 13.84
CA VAL A 93 2.20 -7.68 13.48
C VAL A 93 3.47 -8.08 12.76
N LYS A 94 4.15 -9.13 13.24
CA LYS A 94 5.35 -9.66 12.57
C LYS A 94 5.02 -10.19 11.18
N ALA A 95 3.90 -10.89 11.01
CA ALA A 95 3.46 -11.44 9.74
C ALA A 95 3.12 -10.34 8.73
N ASP A 96 2.39 -9.30 9.12
CA ASP A 96 2.07 -8.14 8.25
C ASP A 96 3.35 -7.43 7.79
N ARG A 97 4.29 -7.17 8.71
CA ARG A 97 5.60 -6.58 8.36
C ARG A 97 6.38 -7.45 7.37
N GLN A 98 6.37 -8.77 7.56
CA GLN A 98 7.04 -9.70 6.65
C GLN A 98 6.36 -9.74 5.29
N GLN A 99 5.02 -9.69 5.25
CA GLN A 99 4.23 -9.67 4.02
C GLN A 99 4.55 -8.42 3.20
N TYR A 100 4.52 -7.24 3.83
CA TYR A 100 4.85 -5.98 3.17
C TYR A 100 6.31 -5.94 2.69
N ALA A 101 7.25 -6.41 3.51
CA ALA A 101 8.67 -6.48 3.13
C ALA A 101 8.91 -7.43 1.95
N ARG A 102 8.22 -8.58 1.89
CA ARG A 102 8.30 -9.50 0.76
C ARG A 102 7.73 -8.86 -0.51
N TRP A 103 6.61 -8.17 -0.41
CA TRP A 103 6.03 -7.46 -1.55
C TRP A 103 6.97 -6.38 -2.08
N LEU A 104 7.62 -5.63 -1.18
CA LEU A 104 8.62 -4.62 -1.57
C LEU A 104 9.86 -5.22 -2.24
N ALA A 105 10.24 -6.44 -1.87
CA ALA A 105 11.42 -7.14 -2.39
C ALA A 105 11.17 -7.94 -3.68
N ARG A 106 9.89 -8.21 -4.02
CA ARG A 106 9.48 -8.81 -5.30
C ARG A 106 9.82 -7.91 -6.47
#